data_AF-R5DKG4-F1
#
_entry.id   AF-R5DKG4-F1
#
_cell.length_a   1.000
_cell.length_b   1.000
_cell.length_c   1.000
_cell.angle_alpha   90.00
_cell.angle_beta   90.00
_cell.angle_gamma   90.00
#
_symmetry.space_group_name_H-M   'P 1'
#
loop_
_entity.id
_entity.type
_entity.pdbx_description
1 polymer ?
#
loop_
_entity_poly.entity_id
_entity_poly.type
_entity_poly.pdbx_seq_one_letter_code
_entity_poly.pdbx_strand_id
1 'polypeptide(L)'
;MRKFDGFTLAEVLITLGIIGVVAALTLPALVQNYRNQVVETRLKKVYSVMNQAIVQSEVDNGAKELWDFDDPDFFNKYINPYIKYLKTEIIKSSRYDYLCIYFSDGSMLMTKISNYKNDDGTIKSGFGANQDYFFYPNAKNFDSEKIESRAMSGTSMFEFRFSPKYIDDNELLHDGKGFEPYQRGLKLPLDETKLTKGSPYSCNKQSQSPIFCAALIARNNWKIPKDYPFKVK
;
A
#
# COMPACT_ATOMS: atom_id res chain seq x y z
N MET A 1 44.12 50.87 -6.84
CA MET A 1 42.83 50.49 -7.46
C MET A 1 42.84 48.98 -7.63
N ARG A 2 42.02 48.22 -6.90
CA ARG A 2 41.93 46.75 -7.10
C ARG A 2 41.08 46.51 -8.35
N LYS A 3 41.66 45.86 -9.37
CA LYS A 3 40.88 45.33 -10.49
C LYS A 3 40.04 44.16 -9.97
N PHE A 4 38.73 44.18 -10.22
CA PHE A 4 37.88 43.02 -10.04
C PHE A 4 37.88 42.27 -11.37
N ASP A 5 38.46 41.08 -11.38
CA ASP A 5 38.37 40.17 -12.53
C ASP A 5 36.97 39.53 -12.50
N GLY A 6 36.12 39.90 -13.47
CA GLY A 6 34.78 39.35 -13.63
C GLY A 6 34.76 38.21 -14.64
N PHE A 7 33.86 37.24 -14.45
CA PHE A 7 33.64 36.17 -15.43
C PHE A 7 33.04 36.71 -16.73
N THR A 8 33.49 36.19 -17.86
CA THR A 8 32.89 36.48 -19.16
C THR A 8 31.51 35.82 -19.28
N LEU A 9 30.64 36.39 -20.12
CA LEU A 9 29.33 35.80 -20.40
C LEU A 9 29.45 34.36 -20.91
N ALA A 10 30.46 34.07 -21.74
CA ALA A 10 30.70 32.73 -22.27
C ALA A 10 31.05 31.72 -21.15
N GLU A 11 31.91 32.10 -20.20
CA GLU A 11 32.26 31.25 -19.05
C GLU A 11 31.03 30.96 -18.18
N VAL A 12 30.19 31.96 -17.92
CA VAL A 12 28.95 31.77 -17.15
C VAL A 12 27.96 30.87 -17.90
N LEU A 13 27.80 31.04 -19.22
CA LEU A 13 26.88 30.21 -20.02
C LEU A 13 27.36 28.74 -20.11
N ILE A 14 28.65 28.50 -20.28
CA ILE A 14 29.21 27.15 -20.33
C ILE A 14 29.04 26.46 -18.97
N THR A 15 29.34 27.15 -17.88
CA THR A 15 29.19 26.60 -16.51
C THR A 15 27.73 26.29 -16.19
N LEU A 16 26.79 27.19 -16.49
CA LEU A 16 25.36 26.94 -16.33
C LEU A 16 24.87 25.79 -17.23
N GLY A 17 25.38 25.69 -18.47
CA GLY A 17 25.06 24.59 -19.38
C GLY A 17 25.50 23.23 -18.82
N ILE A 18 26.73 23.14 -18.32
CA ILE A 18 27.27 21.91 -17.71
C ILE A 18 26.46 21.53 -16.46
N ILE A 19 26.22 22.48 -15.55
CA ILE A 19 25.42 22.23 -14.33
C ILE A 19 23.99 21.80 -14.70
N GLY A 20 23.38 22.42 -15.71
CA GLY A 20 22.05 22.08 -16.19
C GLY A 20 21.95 20.63 -16.68
N VAL A 21 22.93 20.18 -17.48
CA VAL A 21 22.99 18.79 -17.98
C VAL A 21 23.17 17.79 -16.83
N VAL A 22 24.10 18.06 -15.92
CA VAL A 22 24.36 17.17 -14.76
C VAL A 22 23.14 17.10 -13.84
N ALA A 23 22.49 18.23 -13.56
CA ALA A 23 21.28 18.27 -12.74
C ALA A 23 20.13 17.49 -13.40
N ALA A 24 19.94 17.61 -14.72
CA ALA A 24 18.89 16.91 -15.46
C ALA A 24 19.05 15.38 -15.40
N LEU A 25 20.28 14.87 -15.36
CA LEU A 25 20.54 13.42 -15.25
C LEU A 25 20.46 12.89 -13.82
N THR A 26 20.81 13.72 -12.82
CA THR A 26 20.96 13.27 -11.42
C THR A 26 19.71 13.47 -10.58
N LEU A 27 18.96 14.57 -10.76
CA LEU A 27 17.77 14.87 -9.96
C LEU A 27 16.68 13.78 -10.07
N PRO A 28 16.35 13.23 -11.26
CA PRO A 28 15.35 12.18 -11.35
C PRO A 28 15.73 10.91 -10.58
N ALA A 29 17.01 10.52 -10.63
CA ALA A 29 17.52 9.35 -9.91
C ALA A 29 17.50 9.57 -8.39
N LEU A 30 17.93 10.75 -7.93
CA LEU A 30 17.90 11.12 -6.51
C LEU A 30 16.47 11.13 -5.96
N VAL A 31 15.53 11.75 -6.68
CA VAL A 31 14.11 11.79 -6.31
C VAL A 31 13.53 10.39 -6.26
N GLN A 32 13.85 9.51 -7.22
CA GLN A 32 13.36 8.13 -7.21
C GLN A 32 13.93 7.33 -6.03
N ASN A 33 15.22 7.46 -5.73
CA ASN A 33 15.84 6.80 -4.58
C ASN A 33 15.20 7.24 -3.25
N TYR A 34 14.93 8.54 -3.11
CA TYR A 34 14.21 9.07 -1.96
C TYR A 34 12.79 8.49 -1.87
N ARG A 35 12.04 8.47 -2.98
CA ARG A 35 10.70 7.84 -3.02
C ARG A 35 10.73 6.37 -2.62
N ASN A 36 11.72 5.61 -3.10
CA ASN A 36 11.90 4.22 -2.69
C ASN A 36 12.05 4.10 -1.18
N GLN A 37 12.95 4.89 -0.57
CA GLN A 37 13.16 4.88 0.88
C GLN A 37 11.89 5.23 1.67
N VAL A 38 11.13 6.23 1.20
CA VAL A 38 9.85 6.63 1.83
C VAL A 38 8.84 5.48 1.75
N VAL A 39 8.69 4.85 0.59
CA VAL A 39 7.76 3.74 0.39
C VAL A 39 8.13 2.54 1.24
N GLU A 40 9.40 2.11 1.22
CA GLU A 40 9.94 1.03 2.06
C GLU A 40 9.64 1.27 3.55
N THR A 41 9.94 2.47 4.03
CA THR A 41 9.77 2.85 5.44
C THR A 41 8.29 2.83 5.82
N ARG A 42 7.42 3.40 4.98
CA ARG A 42 5.98 3.49 5.25
C ARG A 42 5.29 2.13 5.15
N LEU A 43 5.69 1.26 4.23
CA LEU A 43 5.21 -0.12 4.14
C LEU A 43 5.53 -0.91 5.42
N LYS A 44 6.79 -0.85 5.86
CA LYS A 44 7.20 -1.51 7.12
C LYS A 44 6.46 -0.93 8.33
N LYS A 45 6.24 0.39 8.35
CA LYS A 45 5.51 1.07 9.42
C LYS A 45 4.06 0.62 9.48
N VAL A 46 3.31 0.65 8.37
CA VAL A 46 1.89 0.25 8.39
C VAL A 46 1.73 -1.21 8.78
N TYR A 47 2.62 -2.09 8.30
CA TYR A 47 2.66 -3.49 8.71
C TYR A 47 2.81 -3.62 10.24
N SER A 48 3.78 -2.91 10.82
CA SER A 48 4.01 -2.94 12.26
C SER A 48 2.86 -2.34 13.07
N VAL A 49 2.33 -1.19 12.63
CA VAL A 49 1.23 -0.50 13.34
C VAL A 49 -0.03 -1.34 13.35
N MET A 50 -0.41 -1.92 12.21
CA MET A 50 -1.60 -2.76 12.11
C MET A 50 -1.46 -4.03 12.93
N ASN A 51 -0.31 -4.72 12.88
CA ASN A 51 -0.11 -5.92 13.69
C ASN A 51 -0.08 -5.62 15.20
N GLN A 52 0.50 -4.49 15.62
CA GLN A 52 0.42 -4.06 17.03
C GLN A 52 -1.01 -3.75 17.46
N ALA A 53 -1.79 -3.10 16.61
CA ALA A 53 -3.20 -2.82 16.87
C ALA A 53 -4.03 -4.11 16.99
N ILE A 54 -3.79 -5.09 16.11
CA ILE A 54 -4.44 -6.41 16.17
C ILE A 54 -4.13 -7.10 17.49
N VAL A 55 -2.85 -7.15 17.89
CA VAL A 55 -2.44 -7.77 19.17
C VAL A 55 -3.08 -7.10 20.37
N GLN A 56 -3.17 -5.76 20.38
CA GLN A 56 -3.86 -5.03 21.45
C GLN A 56 -5.35 -5.33 21.47
N SER A 57 -5.98 -5.38 20.30
CA SER A 57 -7.38 -5.73 20.17
C SER A 57 -7.69 -7.16 20.61
N GLU A 58 -6.78 -8.12 20.40
CA GLU A 58 -6.96 -9.50 20.88
C GLU A 58 -7.04 -9.60 22.41
N VAL A 59 -6.44 -8.66 23.15
CA VAL A 59 -6.52 -8.60 24.62
C VAL A 59 -7.95 -8.29 25.08
N ASP A 60 -8.64 -7.39 24.39
CA ASP A 60 -9.97 -6.91 24.78
C ASP A 60 -11.11 -7.64 24.07
N ASN A 61 -10.89 -8.06 22.82
CA ASN A 61 -11.90 -8.66 21.93
C ASN A 61 -11.71 -10.16 21.70
N GLY A 62 -10.69 -10.77 22.30
CA GLY A 62 -10.37 -12.19 22.13
C GLY A 62 -9.72 -12.51 20.78
N ALA A 63 -9.55 -13.82 20.52
CA ALA A 63 -8.80 -14.32 19.37
C ALA A 63 -9.32 -13.77 18.02
N LYS A 64 -8.41 -13.22 17.22
CA LYS A 64 -8.72 -12.58 15.92
C LYS A 64 -9.42 -13.49 14.90
N GLU A 65 -9.23 -14.80 15.02
CA GLU A 65 -9.88 -15.81 14.18
C GLU A 65 -11.39 -15.89 14.43
N LEU A 66 -11.86 -15.39 15.58
CA LEU A 66 -13.27 -15.38 15.99
C LEU A 66 -13.96 -14.03 15.76
N TRP A 67 -13.25 -13.02 15.25
CA TRP A 67 -13.84 -11.71 15.00
C TRP A 67 -14.90 -11.77 13.89
N ASP A 68 -15.95 -10.97 14.05
CA ASP A 68 -17.02 -10.83 13.07
C ASP A 68 -16.62 -9.83 11.98
N PHE A 69 -16.04 -10.33 10.89
CA PHE A 69 -15.64 -9.51 9.73
C PHE A 69 -16.83 -8.97 8.92
N ASP A 70 -18.05 -9.44 9.19
CA ASP A 70 -19.27 -8.94 8.56
C ASP A 70 -19.89 -7.77 9.35
N ASP A 71 -19.42 -7.50 10.56
CA ASP A 71 -19.85 -6.37 11.40
C ASP A 71 -19.63 -5.03 10.67
N PRO A 72 -20.68 -4.23 10.39
CA PRO A 72 -20.53 -2.90 9.81
C PRO A 72 -19.68 -1.95 10.65
N ASP A 73 -19.58 -2.21 11.96
CA ASP A 73 -18.80 -1.42 12.90
C ASP A 73 -17.42 -2.04 13.21
N PHE A 74 -16.99 -3.03 12.41
CA PHE A 74 -15.73 -3.77 12.58
C PHE A 74 -14.54 -2.86 12.89
N PHE A 75 -14.39 -1.77 12.12
CA PHE A 75 -13.29 -0.84 12.32
C PHE A 75 -13.33 -0.20 13.70
N ASN A 76 -14.48 0.33 14.12
CA ASN A 76 -14.61 1.03 15.40
C ASN A 76 -14.43 0.10 16.59
N LYS A 77 -14.85 -1.15 16.45
CA LYS A 77 -14.73 -2.18 17.48
C LYS A 77 -13.31 -2.72 17.60
N TYR A 78 -12.72 -3.20 16.50
CA TYR A 78 -11.50 -4.00 16.56
C TYR A 78 -10.22 -3.23 16.24
N ILE A 79 -10.28 -2.07 15.57
CA ILE A 79 -9.07 -1.40 15.04
C ILE A 79 -8.91 0.03 15.57
N ASN A 80 -9.97 0.83 15.49
CA ASN A 80 -9.99 2.26 15.84
C ASN A 80 -9.37 2.58 17.22
N PRO A 81 -9.67 1.83 18.31
CA PRO A 81 -9.14 2.15 19.63
C PRO A 81 -7.60 2.05 19.72
N TYR A 82 -6.99 1.29 18.80
CA TYR A 82 -5.59 0.86 18.87
C TYR A 82 -4.71 1.49 17.78
N ILE A 83 -5.26 2.37 16.94
CA ILE A 83 -4.51 3.08 15.91
C ILE A 83 -4.61 4.60 16.07
N LYS A 84 -3.54 5.30 15.68
CA LYS A 84 -3.52 6.77 15.64
C LYS A 84 -3.56 7.26 14.21
N TYR A 85 -4.53 8.10 13.88
CA TYR A 85 -4.72 8.67 12.55
C TYR A 85 -5.20 10.12 12.64
N LEU A 86 -5.15 10.86 11.52
CA LEU A 86 -5.58 12.26 11.44
C LEU A 86 -7.08 12.38 11.18
N LYS A 87 -7.58 11.64 10.19
CA LYS A 87 -8.98 11.62 9.81
C LYS A 87 -9.35 10.32 9.10
N THR A 88 -10.64 10.05 9.06
CA THR A 88 -11.27 8.99 8.27
C THR A 88 -12.28 9.57 7.30
N GLU A 89 -12.39 8.97 6.12
CA GLU A 89 -13.39 9.32 5.12
C GLU A 89 -14.01 8.05 4.54
N ILE A 90 -15.30 8.11 4.19
CA ILE A 90 -15.97 7.01 3.48
C ILE A 90 -16.12 7.42 2.02
N ILE A 91 -15.64 6.58 1.12
CA ILE A 91 -15.74 6.76 -0.32
C ILE A 91 -16.66 5.69 -0.87
N LYS A 92 -17.74 6.13 -1.53
CA LYS A 92 -18.72 5.26 -2.16
C LYS A 92 -18.30 4.93 -3.58
N SER A 93 -18.37 3.66 -3.96
CA SER A 93 -18.16 3.17 -5.31
C SER A 93 -19.37 2.37 -5.79
N SER A 94 -19.46 2.14 -7.10
CA SER A 94 -20.49 1.29 -7.69
C SER A 94 -20.45 -0.14 -7.15
N ARG A 95 -19.34 -0.60 -6.56
CA ARG A 95 -19.18 -1.96 -6.01
C ARG A 95 -19.10 -2.02 -4.49
N TYR A 96 -18.34 -1.15 -3.84
CA TYR A 96 -18.15 -1.19 -2.39
C TYR A 96 -18.07 0.21 -1.80
N ASP A 97 -18.31 0.32 -0.50
CA ASP A 97 -17.92 1.50 0.27
C ASP A 97 -16.55 1.24 0.89
N TYR A 98 -15.71 2.25 0.87
CA TYR A 98 -14.33 2.17 1.33
C TYR A 98 -14.09 3.13 2.48
N LEU A 99 -13.51 2.63 3.56
CA LEU A 99 -12.99 3.44 4.65
C LEU A 99 -11.55 3.83 4.33
N CYS A 100 -11.28 5.12 4.21
CA CYS A 100 -9.97 5.70 4.04
C CYS A 100 -9.47 6.26 5.38
N ILE A 101 -8.33 5.78 5.85
CA ILE A 101 -7.68 6.17 7.10
C ILE A 101 -6.41 6.94 6.75
N TYR A 102 -6.34 8.23 7.09
CA TYR A 102 -5.20 9.09 6.78
C TYR A 102 -4.27 9.22 7.97
N PHE A 103 -2.98 8.91 7.78
CA PHE A 103 -1.98 9.00 8.84
C PHE A 103 -1.23 10.33 8.83
N SER A 104 -0.63 10.68 9.97
CA SER A 104 0.14 11.92 10.15
C SER A 104 1.41 12.00 9.31
N ASP A 105 1.90 10.86 8.80
CA ASP A 105 3.04 10.83 7.89
C ASP A 105 2.65 11.06 6.42
N GLY A 106 1.37 11.33 6.11
CA GLY A 106 0.88 11.55 4.77
C GLY A 106 0.60 10.28 3.97
N SER A 107 0.67 9.09 4.58
CA SER A 107 0.16 7.85 4.01
C SER A 107 -1.34 7.68 4.26
N MET A 108 -1.95 6.75 3.53
CA MET A 108 -3.34 6.39 3.69
C MET A 108 -3.49 4.87 3.62
N LEU A 109 -4.30 4.30 4.52
CA LEU A 109 -4.74 2.92 4.45
C LEU A 109 -6.23 2.90 4.12
N MET A 110 -6.62 2.10 3.15
CA MET A 110 -8.00 1.97 2.71
C MET A 110 -8.46 0.54 2.86
N THR A 111 -9.69 0.31 3.31
CA THR A 111 -10.32 -1.02 3.37
C THR A 111 -11.71 -0.98 2.80
N LYS A 112 -12.15 -2.10 2.24
CA LYS A 112 -13.57 -2.32 1.94
C LYS A 112 -14.34 -2.45 3.26
N ILE A 113 -15.52 -1.84 3.35
CA ILE A 113 -16.42 -1.98 4.51
C ILE A 113 -17.48 -3.04 4.19
N SER A 114 -17.91 -3.81 5.19
CA SER A 114 -19.00 -4.79 5.05
C SER A 114 -20.38 -4.13 5.09
N ASN A 115 -21.36 -4.79 4.47
CA ASN A 115 -22.78 -4.70 4.80
C ASN A 115 -23.38 -3.29 4.94
N TYR A 116 -22.95 -2.33 4.09
CA TYR A 116 -23.61 -1.04 4.03
C TYR A 116 -25.05 -1.23 3.50
N LYS A 117 -26.01 -0.65 4.23
CA LYS A 117 -27.41 -0.61 3.81
C LYS A 117 -27.58 0.51 2.79
N ASN A 118 -27.96 0.16 1.58
CA ASN A 118 -28.40 1.12 0.58
C ASN A 118 -29.60 1.95 1.12
N ASP A 119 -29.87 3.10 0.51
CA ASP A 119 -31.01 3.94 0.88
C ASP A 119 -32.36 3.21 0.71
N ASP A 120 -32.38 2.16 -0.10
CA ASP A 120 -33.52 1.24 -0.31
C ASP A 120 -33.60 0.09 0.71
N GLY A 121 -32.68 0.04 1.68
CA GLY A 121 -32.63 -0.97 2.74
C GLY A 121 -31.92 -2.28 2.37
N THR A 122 -31.44 -2.44 1.13
CA THR A 122 -30.71 -3.66 0.72
C THR A 122 -29.27 -3.66 1.25
N ILE A 123 -28.77 -4.84 1.65
CA ILE A 123 -27.41 -5.01 2.18
C ILE A 123 -26.49 -5.41 1.03
N LYS A 124 -25.39 -4.68 0.86
CA LYS A 124 -24.33 -5.04 -0.07
C LYS A 124 -23.19 -5.74 0.68
N SER A 125 -23.06 -7.05 0.49
CA SER A 125 -21.95 -7.81 1.06
C SER A 125 -20.71 -7.71 0.15
N GLY A 126 -19.58 -7.33 0.75
CA GLY A 126 -18.32 -7.19 0.03
C GLY A 126 -17.47 -8.45 0.17
N PHE A 127 -17.13 -9.11 -0.94
CA PHE A 127 -16.10 -10.16 -0.89
C PHE A 127 -14.77 -9.53 -0.44
N GLY A 128 -14.25 -10.02 0.69
CA GLY A 128 -13.07 -9.48 1.36
C GLY A 128 -13.31 -8.15 2.10
N ALA A 129 -14.56 -7.83 2.47
CA ALA A 129 -14.86 -6.72 3.37
C ALA A 129 -14.12 -6.88 4.70
N ASN A 130 -13.59 -5.78 5.24
CA ASN A 130 -12.76 -5.74 6.45
C ASN A 130 -11.50 -6.63 6.42
N GLN A 131 -11.20 -7.27 5.28
CA GLN A 131 -10.07 -8.17 5.10
C GLN A 131 -9.06 -7.63 4.08
N ASP A 132 -9.52 -7.05 2.98
CA ASP A 132 -8.68 -6.49 1.93
C ASP A 132 -8.34 -5.03 2.22
N TYR A 133 -7.04 -4.76 2.34
CA TYR A 133 -6.51 -3.43 2.58
C TYR A 133 -5.62 -2.96 1.43
N PHE A 134 -5.67 -1.66 1.18
CA PHE A 134 -4.93 -0.99 0.12
C PHE A 134 -4.16 0.17 0.75
N PHE A 135 -2.84 0.02 0.80
CA PHE A 135 -1.98 1.02 1.39
C PHE A 135 -1.40 1.93 0.32
N TYR A 136 -1.56 3.23 0.54
CA TYR A 136 -0.95 4.29 -0.25
C TYR A 136 0.14 4.96 0.59
N PRO A 137 1.44 4.70 0.31
CA PRO A 137 2.53 5.35 1.02
C PRO A 137 2.44 6.87 0.92
N ASN A 138 1.85 7.42 -0.14
CA ASN A 138 1.58 8.84 -0.30
C ASN A 138 0.11 9.05 -0.71
N ALA A 139 -0.70 9.58 0.20
CA ALA A 139 -2.12 9.81 0.00
C ALA A 139 -2.43 10.72 -1.19
N LYS A 140 -1.51 11.59 -1.60
CA LYS A 140 -1.69 12.46 -2.79
C LYS A 140 -1.80 11.67 -4.10
N ASN A 141 -1.35 10.43 -4.12
CA ASN A 141 -1.43 9.56 -5.28
C ASN A 141 -2.76 8.78 -5.33
N PHE A 142 -3.60 8.91 -4.31
CA PHE A 142 -4.93 8.30 -4.32
C PHE A 142 -5.83 8.98 -5.35
N ASP A 143 -6.57 8.17 -6.08
CA ASP A 143 -7.51 8.59 -7.13
C ASP A 143 -8.80 7.77 -6.95
N SER A 144 -9.86 8.44 -6.48
CA SER A 144 -11.14 7.80 -6.17
C SER A 144 -11.86 7.27 -7.41
N GLU A 145 -11.61 7.83 -8.59
CA GLU A 145 -12.20 7.37 -9.85
C GLU A 145 -11.62 6.03 -10.29
N LYS A 146 -10.40 5.71 -9.86
CA LYS A 146 -9.66 4.50 -10.25
C LYS A 146 -9.69 3.40 -9.21
N ILE A 147 -10.47 3.55 -8.14
CA ILE A 147 -10.49 2.65 -6.98
C ILE A 147 -10.73 1.18 -7.36
N GLU A 148 -11.60 0.91 -8.33
CA GLU A 148 -11.94 -0.46 -8.78
C GLU A 148 -10.91 -1.05 -9.76
N SER A 149 -10.13 -0.22 -10.45
CA SER A 149 -9.24 -0.66 -11.53
C SER A 149 -7.99 -1.38 -11.02
N ARG A 150 -7.62 -1.16 -9.75
CA ARG A 150 -6.34 -1.56 -9.17
C ARG A 150 -5.12 -1.15 -10.02
N ALA A 151 -5.26 -0.16 -10.90
CA ALA A 151 -4.20 0.25 -11.84
C ALA A 151 -2.94 0.80 -11.14
N MET A 152 -3.06 1.17 -9.86
CA MET A 152 -1.97 1.74 -9.05
C MET A 152 -1.17 0.70 -8.25
N SER A 153 -1.56 -0.58 -8.31
CA SER A 153 -0.89 -1.67 -7.61
C SER A 153 0.60 -1.71 -7.97
N GLY A 154 1.48 -1.80 -6.99
CA GLY A 154 2.93 -1.84 -7.20
C GLY A 154 3.58 -0.51 -7.61
N THR A 155 2.83 0.60 -7.66
CA THR A 155 3.41 1.94 -7.93
C THR A 155 3.10 2.89 -6.78
N SER A 156 1.81 3.18 -6.59
CA SER A 156 1.31 4.07 -5.54
C SER A 156 0.48 3.34 -4.50
N MET A 157 0.01 2.13 -4.81
CA MET A 157 -0.87 1.32 -3.98
C MET A 157 -0.25 -0.07 -3.75
N PHE A 158 -0.37 -0.58 -2.52
CA PHE A 158 0.19 -1.85 -2.09
C PHE A 158 -0.82 -2.62 -1.25
N GLU A 159 -1.13 -3.84 -1.66
CA GLU A 159 -2.19 -4.63 -1.08
C GLU A 159 -1.73 -5.44 0.14
N PHE A 160 -2.60 -5.44 1.13
CA PHE A 160 -2.51 -6.24 2.33
C PHE A 160 -3.82 -6.99 2.54
N ARG A 161 -3.74 -8.05 3.33
CA ARG A 161 -4.88 -8.87 3.70
C ARG A 161 -4.78 -9.26 5.16
N PHE A 162 -5.89 -9.09 5.87
CA PHE A 162 -6.09 -9.57 7.23
C PHE A 162 -7.23 -10.58 7.19
N SER A 163 -6.88 -11.86 7.12
CA SER A 163 -7.85 -12.97 7.06
C SER A 163 -7.34 -14.10 7.95
N PRO A 164 -7.41 -13.91 9.28
CA PRO A 164 -6.82 -14.84 10.25
C PRO A 164 -7.59 -16.17 10.33
N LYS A 165 -8.88 -16.16 9.97
CA LYS A 165 -9.71 -17.36 9.96
C LYS A 165 -9.45 -18.17 8.70
N TYR A 166 -9.14 -19.44 8.86
CA TYR A 166 -9.12 -20.38 7.73
C TYR A 166 -10.47 -20.39 6.99
N ILE A 167 -10.43 -20.13 5.68
CA ILE A 167 -11.59 -20.20 4.78
C ILE A 167 -11.39 -21.34 3.78
N ASP A 168 -10.27 -21.34 3.08
CA ASP A 168 -9.91 -22.30 2.05
C ASP A 168 -8.39 -22.36 1.82
N ASP A 169 -7.95 -23.31 0.99
CA ASP A 169 -6.55 -23.48 0.59
C ASP A 169 -5.91 -22.27 -0.10
N ASN A 170 -6.70 -21.26 -0.48
CA ASN A 170 -6.18 -20.02 -1.06
C ASN A 170 -5.82 -18.99 0.02
N GLU A 171 -6.25 -19.16 1.27
CA GLU A 171 -5.90 -18.32 2.44
C GLU A 171 -4.76 -18.88 3.30
N LEU A 172 -4.17 -20.02 2.97
CA LEU A 172 -3.17 -20.68 3.84
C LEU A 172 -1.97 -19.78 4.22
N LEU A 173 -1.67 -18.76 3.42
CA LEU A 173 -0.61 -17.80 3.72
C LEU A 173 -1.03 -16.68 4.69
N HIS A 174 -2.32 -16.56 4.99
CA HIS A 174 -2.96 -15.60 5.91
C HIS A 174 -3.55 -16.25 7.15
N ASP A 175 -3.83 -17.56 7.10
CA ASP A 175 -4.41 -18.33 8.21
C ASP A 175 -3.59 -18.19 9.51
N GLY A 176 -4.28 -17.85 10.60
CA GLY A 176 -3.72 -17.55 11.92
C GLY A 176 -2.82 -16.30 12.00
N LYS A 177 -2.64 -15.56 10.91
CA LYS A 177 -1.77 -14.38 10.86
C LYS A 177 -2.54 -13.09 11.04
N GLY A 178 -1.81 -12.03 11.38
CA GLY A 178 -2.35 -10.68 11.44
C GLY A 178 -2.40 -10.02 10.06
N PHE A 179 -2.00 -8.77 10.02
CA PHE A 179 -2.00 -7.95 8.81
C PHE A 179 -0.80 -8.28 7.94
N GLU A 180 -1.03 -8.99 6.83
CA GLU A 180 0.03 -9.51 5.95
C GLU A 180 -0.08 -8.95 4.53
N PRO A 181 1.01 -8.88 3.76
CA PRO A 181 0.91 -8.59 2.33
C PRO A 181 -0.07 -9.52 1.62
N TYR A 182 -0.75 -9.02 0.58
CA TYR A 182 -1.71 -9.83 -0.15
C TYR A 182 -1.01 -10.99 -0.86
N GLN A 183 -1.43 -12.21 -0.55
CA GLN A 183 -0.87 -13.46 -1.08
C GLN A 183 -1.94 -14.52 -1.38
N ARG A 184 -3.24 -14.14 -1.39
CA ARG A 184 -4.34 -15.11 -1.60
C ARG A 184 -4.14 -15.82 -2.94
N GLY A 185 -4.34 -17.14 -2.95
CA GLY A 185 -4.20 -18.00 -4.13
C GLY A 185 -2.78 -18.52 -4.36
N LEU A 186 -1.79 -18.08 -3.58
CA LEU A 186 -0.48 -18.73 -3.53
C LEU A 186 -0.55 -19.95 -2.61
N LYS A 187 0.24 -20.98 -2.91
CA LYS A 187 0.22 -22.27 -2.19
C LYS A 187 1.41 -22.42 -1.26
N LEU A 188 1.29 -23.29 -0.27
CA LEU A 188 2.39 -23.73 0.58
C LEU A 188 2.94 -25.08 0.08
N PRO A 189 4.27 -25.28 0.03
CA PRO A 189 5.32 -24.28 0.24
C PRO A 189 5.26 -23.19 -0.86
N LEU A 190 5.60 -21.95 -0.51
CA LEU A 190 5.51 -20.84 -1.44
C LEU A 190 6.55 -20.96 -2.57
N ASP A 191 6.07 -21.03 -3.80
CA ASP A 191 6.87 -20.78 -4.99
C ASP A 191 7.04 -19.26 -5.19
N GLU A 192 8.20 -18.72 -4.81
CA GLU A 192 8.50 -17.29 -4.91
C GLU A 192 8.45 -16.78 -6.36
N THR A 193 8.62 -17.65 -7.36
CA THR A 193 8.50 -17.23 -8.76
C THR A 193 7.10 -16.73 -9.08
N LYS A 194 6.06 -17.20 -8.36
CA LYS A 194 4.68 -16.73 -8.51
C LYS A 194 4.48 -15.28 -8.09
N LEU A 195 5.34 -14.75 -7.23
CA LEU A 195 5.33 -13.33 -6.87
C LEU A 195 5.69 -12.45 -8.06
N THR A 196 6.46 -12.94 -9.02
CA THR A 196 6.96 -12.15 -10.16
C THR A 196 6.44 -12.62 -11.51
N LYS A 197 6.01 -13.89 -11.67
CA LYS A 197 5.56 -14.47 -12.94
C LYS A 197 4.48 -15.54 -12.77
N GLY A 198 3.71 -15.79 -13.83
CA GLY A 198 2.82 -16.96 -13.90
C GLY A 198 1.54 -16.87 -13.07
N SER A 199 1.20 -15.68 -12.57
CA SER A 199 -0.11 -15.33 -11.99
C SER A 199 -0.60 -13.98 -12.55
N PRO A 200 -1.91 -13.78 -12.75
CA PRO A 200 -2.46 -12.45 -13.08
C PRO A 200 -2.19 -11.41 -11.99
N TYR A 201 -1.80 -11.86 -10.79
CA TYR A 201 -1.48 -11.05 -9.62
C TYR A 201 0.01 -10.80 -9.37
N SER A 202 0.87 -11.44 -10.16
CA SER A 202 2.31 -11.28 -10.06
C SER A 202 2.74 -9.81 -10.19
N CYS A 203 3.75 -9.42 -9.44
CA CYS A 203 4.39 -8.12 -9.54
C CYS A 203 5.24 -8.06 -10.83
N ASN A 204 4.60 -7.77 -11.96
CA ASN A 204 5.23 -7.50 -13.25
C ASN A 204 4.31 -6.61 -14.12
N LYS A 205 4.85 -6.09 -15.22
CA LYS A 205 4.12 -5.17 -16.12
C LYS A 205 3.05 -5.84 -16.98
N GLN A 206 3.11 -7.16 -17.13
CA GLN A 206 2.19 -7.95 -17.97
C GLN A 206 0.94 -8.38 -17.21
N SER A 207 1.01 -8.44 -15.88
CA SER A 207 -0.08 -8.81 -14.99
C SER A 207 -1.18 -7.76 -14.99
N GLN A 208 -2.44 -8.22 -15.05
CA GLN A 208 -3.62 -7.36 -15.05
C GLN A 208 -3.76 -6.55 -13.75
N SER A 209 -3.35 -7.13 -12.62
CA SER A 209 -3.41 -6.46 -11.31
C SER A 209 -2.22 -6.90 -10.47
N PRO A 210 -1.07 -6.21 -10.50
CA PRO A 210 0.17 -6.65 -9.85
C PRO A 210 0.15 -6.49 -8.32
N ILE A 211 -0.76 -7.20 -7.64
CA ILE A 211 -1.06 -7.03 -6.22
C ILE A 211 -0.06 -7.75 -5.29
N PHE A 212 0.76 -8.66 -5.81
CA PHE A 212 1.81 -9.34 -5.02
C PHE A 212 3.06 -8.48 -4.78
N CYS A 213 3.07 -7.22 -5.24
CA CYS A 213 4.23 -6.35 -5.08
C CYS A 213 4.58 -6.06 -3.62
N ALA A 214 3.59 -5.92 -2.73
CA ALA A 214 3.84 -5.78 -1.30
C ALA A 214 4.56 -7.00 -0.72
N ALA A 215 4.13 -8.21 -1.12
CA ALA A 215 4.71 -9.47 -0.66
C ALA A 215 6.16 -9.64 -1.13
N LEU A 216 6.44 -9.25 -2.38
CA LEU A 216 7.79 -9.22 -2.93
C LEU A 216 8.72 -8.30 -2.12
N ILE A 217 8.25 -7.09 -1.80
CA ILE A 217 9.02 -6.10 -1.01
C ILE A 217 9.22 -6.59 0.44
N ALA A 218 8.16 -7.10 1.08
CA ALA A 218 8.23 -7.61 2.45
C ALA A 218 9.25 -8.76 2.58
N ARG A 219 9.26 -9.69 1.62
CA ARG A 219 10.23 -10.79 1.56
C ARG A 219 11.65 -10.34 1.30
N ASN A 220 11.84 -9.22 0.60
CA ASN A 220 13.12 -8.57 0.47
C ASN A 220 13.42 -7.62 1.64
N ASN A 221 13.06 -8.01 2.87
CA ASN A 221 13.27 -7.23 4.10
C ASN A 221 12.70 -5.81 4.06
N TRP A 222 11.53 -5.65 3.44
CA TRP A 222 10.90 -4.34 3.18
C TRP A 222 11.73 -3.41 2.31
N LYS A 223 12.63 -3.96 1.48
CA LYS A 223 13.43 -3.23 0.49
C LYS A 223 12.90 -3.47 -0.91
N ILE A 224 12.82 -2.42 -1.71
CA ILE A 224 12.44 -2.55 -3.12
C ILE A 224 13.59 -3.25 -3.85
N PRO A 225 13.35 -4.41 -4.50
CA PRO A 225 14.39 -5.12 -5.24
C PRO A 225 14.98 -4.28 -6.38
N LYS A 226 16.24 -4.55 -6.76
CA LYS A 226 16.90 -3.82 -7.87
C LYS A 226 16.19 -4.05 -9.21
N ASP A 227 15.61 -5.22 -9.39
CA ASP A 227 14.84 -5.66 -10.56
C ASP A 227 13.34 -5.39 -10.43
N TYR A 228 12.94 -4.53 -9.49
CA TYR A 228 11.54 -4.16 -9.31
C TYR A 228 10.94 -3.59 -10.61
N PRO A 229 9.80 -4.11 -11.08
CA PRO A 229 9.29 -3.81 -12.43
C PRO A 229 8.73 -2.39 -12.58
N PHE A 230 8.52 -1.67 -11.48
CA PHE A 230 7.84 -0.37 -11.47
C PHE A 230 8.70 0.75 -10.88
N LYS A 231 8.29 2.00 -11.13
CA LYS A 231 8.79 3.17 -10.40
C LYS A 231 7.73 3.56 -9.37
N VAL A 232 8.06 3.45 -8.10
CA VAL A 232 7.14 3.83 -7.02
C VAL A 232 6.99 5.34 -6.95
N LYS A 233 5.83 5.79 -6.44
CA LYS A 233 5.41 7.20 -6.43
C LYS A 233 5.04 7.71 -5.05
#